data_AF-A0A3N2GVZ6-F1
#
_entry.id   AF-A0A3N2GVZ6-F1
#
_cell.length_a   1.000
_cell.length_b   1.000
_cell.length_c   1.000
_cell.angle_alpha   90.00
_cell.angle_beta   90.00
_cell.angle_gamma   90.00
#
_symmetry.space_group_name_H-M   'P 1'
#
loop_
_entity.id
_entity.type
_entity.pdbx_description
1 polymer ?
#
loop_
_entity_poly.entity_id
_entity_poly.type
_entity_poly.pdbx_seq_one_letter_code
_entity_poly.pdbx_strand_id
1 'polypeptide(L)'
;MNAAMEYKQIVGLAGKAAEELRAWERRRAEELDAEIAAAEAAVAEAKEREARTVQGAQHWWRMAQDNVSRLPWLEVGADPAPAPHAYAGRLDLYLREVKETYQELVDAVLSLGWRARR
;
A
#
# COMPACT_ATOMS: atom_id res chain seq x y z
N MET A 1 40.52 2.55 55.47
CA MET A 1 40.23 2.29 54.04
C MET A 1 40.92 3.37 53.22
N ASN A 2 41.65 3.02 52.15
CA ASN A 2 42.50 3.97 51.42
C ASN A 2 41.69 4.63 50.30
N ALA A 3 41.39 5.93 50.44
CA ALA A 3 40.58 6.73 49.52
C ALA A 3 41.03 6.65 48.05
N ALA A 4 42.33 6.43 47.80
CA ALA A 4 42.86 6.26 46.44
C ALA A 4 42.36 4.97 45.74
N MET A 5 42.14 3.89 46.50
CA MET A 5 41.63 2.63 45.93
C MET A 5 40.14 2.73 45.58
N GLU A 6 39.35 3.36 46.45
CA GLU A 6 37.92 3.61 46.22
C GLU A 6 37.71 4.50 45.00
N TYR A 7 38.49 5.58 44.87
CA TYR A 7 38.44 6.45 43.70
C TYR A 7 38.74 5.69 42.40
N LYS A 8 39.80 4.86 42.39
CA LYS A 8 40.15 4.04 41.22
C LYS A 8 39.03 3.06 40.84
N GLN A 9 38.37 2.48 41.83
CA GLN A 9 37.24 1.57 41.61
C GLN A 9 36.04 2.31 41.00
N ILE A 10 35.69 3.49 41.52
CA ILE A 10 34.59 4.32 40.99
C ILE A 10 34.89 4.73 39.54
N VAL A 11 36.11 5.22 39.26
CA VAL A 11 36.51 5.62 37.90
C VAL A 11 36.48 4.43 36.94
N GLY A 12 36.92 3.25 37.38
CA GLY A 12 36.85 2.03 36.57
C GLY A 12 35.41 1.63 36.23
N LEU A 13 34.50 1.70 37.21
CA LEU A 13 33.08 1.43 36.99
C LEU A 13 32.43 2.46 36.06
N ALA A 14 32.74 3.74 36.23
CA ALA A 14 32.25 4.80 35.36
C ALA A 14 32.74 4.65 33.92
N GLY A 15 34.01 4.27 33.73
CA GLY A 15 34.58 3.99 32.41
C GLY A 15 33.85 2.85 31.70
N LYS A 16 33.65 1.74 32.41
CA LYS A 16 32.92 0.58 31.88
C LYS A 16 31.47 0.92 31.52
N ALA A 17 30.76 1.63 32.39
CA ALA A 17 29.38 2.06 32.12
C ALA A 17 29.29 2.98 30.89
N ALA A 18 30.27 3.87 30.70
CA ALA A 18 30.32 4.74 29.52
C ALA A 18 30.56 3.95 28.22
N GLU A 19 31.41 2.91 28.25
CA GLU A 19 31.65 2.03 27.11
C GLU A 19 30.41 1.20 26.76
N GLU A 20 29.75 0.63 27.77
CA GLU A 20 28.49 -0.12 27.61
C GLU A 20 27.39 0.76 27.04
N LEU A 21 27.23 1.98 27.55
CA LEU A 21 26.26 2.94 27.02
C LEU A 21 26.52 3.27 25.55
N ARG A 22 27.76 3.59 25.19
CA ARG A 22 28.11 3.88 23.79
C ARG A 22 27.90 2.68 22.88
N ALA A 23 28.16 1.47 23.38
CA ALA A 23 27.91 0.25 22.62
C ALA A 23 26.41 0.02 22.40
N TRP A 24 25.60 0.27 23.43
CA TRP A 24 24.14 0.21 23.34
C TRP A 24 23.59 1.27 22.38
N GLU A 25 24.04 2.53 22.48
CA GLU A 25 23.63 3.62 21.59
C GLU A 25 23.91 3.31 20.12
N ARG A 26 25.09 2.74 19.81
CA ARG A 26 25.41 2.32 18.44
C ARG A 26 24.47 1.23 17.93
N ARG A 27 24.23 0.18 18.72
CA ARG A 27 23.29 -0.88 18.35
C ARG A 27 21.89 -0.34 18.17
N ARG A 28 21.46 0.57 19.05
CA ARG A 28 20.13 1.17 18.96
C ARG A 28 19.98 2.05 17.72
N ALA A 29 21.02 2.78 17.33
CA ALA A 29 21.02 3.54 16.09
C ALA A 29 20.91 2.60 14.88
N GLU A 30 21.70 1.51 14.84
CA GLU A 30 21.64 0.50 13.77
C GLU A 30 20.25 -0.16 13.67
N GLU A 31 19.63 -0.48 14.81
CA GLU A 31 18.25 -1.01 14.86
C GLU A 31 17.24 -0.01 14.28
N LEU A 32 17.32 1.27 14.69
CA LEU A 32 16.42 2.31 14.22
C LEU A 32 16.58 2.57 12.72
N ASP A 33 17.81 2.59 12.21
CA ASP A 33 18.08 2.75 10.78
C ASP A 33 17.47 1.59 9.98
N ALA A 34 17.54 0.36 10.49
CA ALA A 34 16.90 -0.79 9.88
C ALA A 34 15.37 -0.72 9.92
N GLU A 35 14.79 -0.30 11.05
CA GLU A 35 13.34 -0.08 11.18
C GLU A 35 12.83 1.01 10.22
N ILE A 36 13.57 2.12 10.08
CA ILE A 36 13.24 3.20 9.15
C ILE A 36 13.31 2.70 7.70
N ALA A 37 14.38 2.02 7.31
CA ALA A 37 14.52 1.48 5.96
C ALA A 37 13.39 0.50 5.61
N ALA A 38 12.99 -0.36 6.57
CA ALA A 38 11.86 -1.27 6.39
C ALA A 38 10.53 -0.52 6.23
N ALA A 39 10.30 0.53 7.03
CA ALA A 39 9.11 1.35 6.93
C ALA A 39 9.05 2.12 5.59
N GLU A 40 10.16 2.67 5.12
CA GLU A 40 10.26 3.33 3.82
C GLU A 40 9.95 2.38 2.66
N ALA A 41 10.48 1.16 2.70
CA ALA A 41 10.18 0.13 1.72
C ALA A 41 8.69 -0.24 1.71
N ALA A 42 8.07 -0.41 2.88
CA ALA A 42 6.65 -0.70 3.00
C ALA A 42 5.76 0.43 2.46
N VAL A 43 6.14 1.69 2.69
CA VAL A 43 5.44 2.86 2.13
C VAL A 43 5.58 2.91 0.60
N ALA A 44 6.78 2.64 0.07
CA ALA A 44 7.01 2.60 -1.37
C ALA A 44 6.15 1.52 -2.05
N GLU A 45 6.11 0.31 -1.47
CA GLU A 45 5.28 -0.78 -1.97
C GLU A 45 3.78 -0.43 -1.93
N ALA A 46 3.31 0.17 -0.84
CA ALA A 46 1.92 0.60 -0.71
C ALA A 46 1.53 1.63 -1.77
N LYS A 47 2.38 2.62 -2.03
CA LYS A 47 2.18 3.62 -3.10
C LYS A 47 2.14 3.00 -4.48
N GLU A 48 3.02 2.04 -4.76
CA GLU A 48 3.04 1.35 -6.04
C GLU A 48 1.75 0.54 -6.24
N ARG A 49 1.29 -0.16 -5.19
CA ARG A 49 0.04 -0.93 -5.21
C ARG A 49 -1.18 -0.05 -5.43
N GLU A 50 -1.23 1.11 -4.76
CA GLU A 50 -2.25 2.12 -4.98
C GLU A 50 -2.26 2.59 -6.43
N ALA A 51 -1.11 2.99 -6.97
CA ALA A 51 -0.98 3.46 -8.35
C ALA A 51 -1.44 2.40 -9.37
N ARG A 52 -1.02 1.14 -9.21
CA ARG A 52 -1.47 0.03 -10.07
C ARG A 52 -2.98 -0.18 -10.00
N THR A 53 -3.57 -0.05 -8.81
CA THR A 53 -5.01 -0.23 -8.61
C THR A 53 -5.82 0.89 -9.26
N VAL A 54 -5.37 2.13 -9.10
CA VAL A 54 -6.01 3.30 -9.75
C VAL A 54 -5.95 3.16 -11.27
N GLN A 55 -4.78 2.83 -11.82
CA GLN A 55 -4.61 2.62 -13.26
C GLN A 55 -5.50 1.48 -13.77
N GLY A 56 -5.56 0.36 -13.05
CA GLY A 56 -6.41 -0.78 -13.39
C GLY A 56 -7.89 -0.43 -13.38
N ALA A 57 -8.37 0.25 -12.33
CA ALA A 57 -9.75 0.68 -12.23
C ALA A 57 -10.14 1.65 -13.37
N GLN A 58 -9.29 2.64 -13.67
CA GLN A 58 -9.51 3.58 -14.78
C GLN A 58 -9.50 2.88 -16.13
N HIS A 59 -8.62 1.89 -16.32
CA HIS A 59 -8.57 1.10 -17.54
C HIS A 59 -9.87 0.33 -17.77
N TRP A 60 -10.35 -0.40 -16.75
CA TRP A 60 -11.62 -1.13 -16.83
C TRP A 60 -12.81 -0.20 -17.04
N TRP A 61 -12.82 0.95 -16.39
CA TRP A 61 -13.86 1.96 -16.60
C TRP A 61 -13.91 2.41 -18.05
N ARG A 62 -12.78 2.79 -18.65
CA ARG A 62 -12.72 3.18 -20.06
C ARG A 62 -13.20 2.07 -20.99
N MET A 63 -12.79 0.82 -20.73
CA MET A 63 -13.29 -0.33 -21.51
C MET A 63 -14.79 -0.53 -21.38
N ALA A 64 -15.38 -0.28 -20.22
CA ALA A 64 -16.82 -0.33 -20.02
C ALA A 64 -17.54 0.77 -20.81
N GLN A 65 -17.03 2.00 -20.77
CA GLN A 65 -17.57 3.12 -21.57
C GLN A 65 -17.52 2.80 -23.06
N ASP A 66 -16.39 2.30 -23.55
CA ASP A 66 -16.23 1.92 -24.96
C ASP A 66 -17.20 0.81 -25.36
N ASN A 67 -17.41 -0.17 -24.48
CA ASN A 67 -18.32 -1.29 -24.73
C ASN A 67 -19.76 -0.82 -24.89
N VAL A 68 -20.21 0.09 -24.02
CA VAL A 68 -21.59 0.58 -24.02
C VAL A 68 -21.82 1.79 -24.92
N SER A 69 -20.77 2.42 -25.44
CA SER A 69 -20.84 3.61 -26.33
C SER A 69 -21.74 3.42 -27.56
N ARG A 70 -21.95 2.17 -27.97
CA ARG A 70 -22.79 1.80 -29.12
C ARG A 70 -24.28 1.73 -28.78
N LEU A 71 -24.64 1.89 -27.50
CA LEU A 71 -26.02 1.82 -27.01
C LEU A 71 -26.58 3.25 -26.91
N PRO A 72 -27.38 3.73 -27.89
CA PRO A 72 -27.79 5.13 -27.95
C PRO A 72 -28.78 5.54 -26.85
N TRP A 73 -29.32 4.57 -26.12
CA TRP A 73 -30.27 4.77 -25.02
C TRP A 73 -29.61 4.78 -23.64
N LEU A 74 -28.31 4.45 -23.55
CA LEU A 74 -27.59 4.41 -22.28
C LEU A 74 -26.71 5.64 -22.15
N GLU A 75 -26.96 6.43 -21.11
CA GLU A 75 -26.07 7.52 -20.72
C GLU A 75 -24.98 6.98 -19.80
N VAL A 76 -23.72 7.24 -20.17
CA VAL A 76 -22.55 6.84 -19.38
C VAL A 76 -22.41 7.80 -18.19
N GLY A 77 -22.24 7.23 -16.99
CA GLY A 77 -22.03 8.02 -15.77
C GLY A 77 -20.68 8.75 -15.74
N ALA A 78 -20.49 9.57 -14.71
CA ALA A 78 -19.21 10.23 -14.46
C ALA A 78 -18.10 9.23 -14.09
N ASP A 79 -16.85 9.67 -14.19
CA ASP A 79 -15.70 8.87 -13.80
C ASP A 79 -15.76 8.44 -12.32
N PRO A 80 -15.30 7.21 -12.00
CA PRO A 80 -15.37 6.68 -10.65
C PRO A 80 -14.47 7.50 -9.72
N ALA A 81 -15.07 7.99 -8.64
CA ALA A 81 -14.34 8.62 -7.55
C ALA A 81 -13.82 7.56 -6.56
N PRO A 82 -12.67 7.79 -5.90
CA PRO A 82 -12.19 6.93 -4.83
C PRO A 82 -13.23 6.78 -3.71
N ALA A 83 -13.49 5.55 -3.28
CA ALA A 83 -14.43 5.30 -2.19
C ALA A 83 -13.78 5.66 -0.84
N PRO A 84 -14.42 6.50 -0.01
CA PRO A 84 -13.83 7.04 1.23
C PRO A 84 -13.61 5.99 2.32
N HIS A 85 -14.28 4.85 2.22
CA HIS A 85 -14.21 3.74 3.18
C HIS A 85 -13.53 2.49 2.60
N ALA A 86 -12.84 2.62 1.46
CA ALA A 86 -12.11 1.52 0.88
C ALA A 86 -10.93 1.12 1.78
N TYR A 87 -10.87 -0.15 2.15
CA TYR A 87 -9.75 -0.68 2.91
C TYR A 87 -8.53 -0.95 2.02
N ALA A 88 -7.41 -0.26 2.28
CA ALA A 88 -6.18 -0.36 1.49
C ALA A 88 -5.61 -1.80 1.42
N GLY A 89 -5.81 -2.63 2.44
CA GLY A 89 -5.37 -4.03 2.41
C GLY A 89 -6.17 -4.95 1.48
N ARG A 90 -7.22 -4.44 0.83
CA ARG A 90 -8.10 -5.21 -0.09
C ARG A 90 -8.05 -4.73 -1.53
N LEU A 91 -7.08 -3.89 -1.91
CA LEU A 91 -6.99 -3.34 -3.27
C LEU A 91 -7.00 -4.43 -4.36
N ASP A 92 -6.27 -5.54 -4.17
CA ASP A 92 -6.24 -6.65 -5.14
C ASP A 92 -7.59 -7.38 -5.25
N LEU A 93 -8.37 -7.42 -4.17
CA LEU A 93 -9.72 -7.98 -4.17
C LEU A 93 -10.65 -7.05 -4.96
N TYR A 94 -10.63 -5.75 -4.69
CA TYR A 94 -11.47 -4.79 -5.42
C TYR A 94 -11.16 -4.79 -6.91
N LEU A 95 -9.89 -4.88 -7.30
CA LEU A 95 -9.52 -4.94 -8.71
C LEU A 95 -10.03 -6.23 -9.39
N ARG A 96 -10.09 -7.34 -8.65
CA ARG A 96 -10.68 -8.60 -9.13
C ARG A 96 -12.19 -8.47 -9.33
N GLU A 97 -12.89 -7.92 -8.35
CA GLU A 97 -14.34 -7.67 -8.42
C GLU A 97 -14.69 -6.77 -9.61
N VAL A 98 -13.88 -5.73 -9.88
CA VAL A 98 -14.06 -4.86 -11.05
C VAL A 98 -13.96 -5.66 -12.35
N LYS A 99 -12.98 -6.57 -12.47
CA LYS A 99 -12.81 -7.42 -13.65
C LYS A 99 -14.01 -8.36 -13.83
N GLU A 100 -14.48 -8.98 -12.76
CA GLU A 100 -15.65 -9.87 -12.80
C GLU A 100 -16.91 -9.11 -13.22
N THR A 101 -17.15 -7.94 -12.62
CA THR A 101 -18.28 -7.06 -12.96
C THR A 101 -18.20 -6.59 -14.42
N TYR A 102 -17.00 -6.30 -14.93
CA TYR A 102 -16.82 -5.96 -16.34
C TYR A 102 -17.21 -7.12 -17.27
N GLN A 103 -16.84 -8.36 -16.93
CA GLN A 103 -17.22 -9.52 -17.73
C GLN A 103 -18.75 -9.70 -17.77
N GLU A 104 -19.43 -9.51 -16.64
CA GLU A 104 -20.89 -9.54 -16.57
C GLU A 104 -21.52 -8.47 -17.47
N LEU A 105 -20.96 -7.26 -17.49
CA LEU A 105 -21.40 -6.19 -18.39
C LEU A 105 -21.27 -6.61 -19.86
N VAL A 106 -20.12 -7.16 -20.25
CA VAL A 106 -19.88 -7.61 -21.64
C VAL A 106 -20.91 -8.66 -22.04
N ASP A 107 -21.15 -9.65 -21.19
CA ASP A 107 -22.11 -10.72 -21.45
C ASP A 107 -23.54 -10.18 -21.58
N ALA A 108 -23.92 -9.22 -20.73
CA ALA A 108 -25.22 -8.55 -20.80
C ALA A 108 -25.39 -7.77 -22.12
N VAL A 109 -24.39 -6.97 -22.52
CA VAL A 109 -24.41 -6.20 -23.78
C VAL A 109 -24.49 -7.12 -24.99
N LEU A 110 -23.72 -8.21 -25.00
CA LEU A 110 -23.80 -9.21 -26.07
C LEU A 110 -25.22 -9.82 -26.13
N SER A 111 -25.79 -10.22 -24.99
CA SER A 111 -27.12 -10.82 -24.95
C SER A 111 -28.23 -9.92 -25.53
N LEU A 112 -28.13 -8.61 -25.31
CA LEU A 112 -29.02 -7.61 -25.88
C LEU A 112 -28.88 -7.53 -27.41
N GLY A 113 -27.64 -7.53 -27.91
CA GLY A 113 -27.34 -7.54 -29.34
C GLY A 113 -27.82 -8.80 -30.08
N TRP A 114 -27.89 -9.94 -29.39
CA TRP A 114 -28.49 -11.17 -29.94
C TRP A 114 -30.02 -11.08 -30.00
N ARG A 115 -30.66 -10.50 -28.98
CA ARG A 115 -32.13 -10.34 -28.94
C ARG A 115 -32.65 -9.32 -29.96
N ALA A 116 -31.90 -8.25 -30.23
CA ALA A 116 -32.26 -7.24 -31.23
C ALA A 116 -32.24 -7.75 -32.68
N ARG A 117 -31.69 -8.95 -32.92
CA ARG A 117 -31.54 -9.55 -34.27
C ARG A 117 -32.62 -10.58 -34.60
N ARG A 118 -33.55 -10.85 -33.69
CA ARG A 118 -34.66 -11.80 -33.83
C ARG A 118 -35.98 -11.04 -33.93
#